data_AF-A0A0U5BNV8-F1
#
_entry.id   AF-A0A0U5BNV8-F1
#
_cell.length_a   1.000
_cell.length_b   1.000
_cell.length_c   1.000
_cell.angle_alpha   90.00
_cell.angle_beta   90.00
_cell.angle_gamma   90.00
#
_symmetry.space_group_name_H-M   'P 1'
#
loop_
_entity.id
_entity.type
_entity.pdbx_description
1 polymer ?
#
loop_
_entity_poly.entity_id
_entity_poly.type
_entity_poly.pdbx_seq_one_letter_code
_entity_poly.pdbx_strand_id
1 'polypeptide(L)' 'MQIAYRASHLIDAHLAKHALEDAGITAFVFGESLLGGAGELPAFGVLQVCVADVHLSQA' A
#
# COMPACT_ATOMS: atom_id res chain seq x y z
N MET A 1 5.56 -6.39 -9.66
CA MET A 1 4.88 -5.44 -8.75
C MET A 1 5.95 -4.88 -7.84
N GLN A 2 6.03 -3.55 -7.72
CA GLN A 2 7.06 -2.86 -6.94
C GLN A 2 6.42 -2.02 -5.84
N ILE A 3 7.14 -1.80 -4.74
CA ILE A 3 6.67 -1.02 -3.60
C ILE A 3 6.85 0.46 -3.94
N ALA A 4 5.75 1.20 -4.09
CA ALA A 4 5.77 2.64 -4.30
C ALA A 4 5.79 3.40 -2.97
N TYR A 5 5.07 2.89 -1.96
CA TYR A 5 4.92 3.55 -0.67
C TYR A 5 4.75 2.54 0.46
N ARG A 6 5.31 2.85 1.64
CA ARG A 6 5.16 2.04 2.85
C ARG A 6 4.41 2.86 3.89
N ALA A 7 3.18 2.45 4.16
CA ALA A 7 2.28 3.19 5.03
C ALA A 7 2.43 2.73 6.49
N SER A 8 2.23 3.65 7.43
CA SER A 8 2.16 3.34 8.86
C SER A 8 0.74 3.02 9.31
N HIS A 9 -0.27 3.51 8.59
CA HIS A 9 -1.69 3.30 8.88
C HIS A 9 -2.46 2.85 7.65
N LEU A 10 -3.55 2.10 7.87
CA LEU A 10 -4.38 1.55 6.80
C LEU A 10 -5.04 2.67 5.99
N ILE A 11 -5.48 3.74 6.66
CA ILE A 11 -6.04 4.93 6.01
C ILE A 11 -5.04 5.55 5.03
N ASP A 12 -3.78 5.74 5.42
CA ASP A 12 -2.75 6.32 4.56
C ASP A 12 -2.48 5.43 3.34
N ALA A 13 -2.47 4.11 3.53
CA ALA A 13 -2.29 3.15 2.45
C ALA A 13 -3.42 3.23 1.42
N HIS A 14 -4.67 3.31 1.88
CA HIS A 14 -5.83 3.44 0.99
C HIS A 14 -5.92 4.82 0.34
N LEU A 15 -5.53 5.89 1.04
CA LEU A 15 -5.47 7.23 0.46
C LEU A 15 -4.47 7.28 -0.70
N ALA A 16 -3.26 6.75 -0.50
CA ALA A 16 -2.24 6.67 -1.53
C ALA A 16 -2.70 5.78 -2.70
N LYS A 17 -3.32 4.62 -2.42
CA LYS A 17 -3.88 3.74 -3.44
C LYS A 17 -4.92 4.46 -4.30
N HIS A 18 -5.88 5.16 -3.68
CA HIS A 18 -6.89 5.91 -4.41
C HIS A 18 -6.33 7.08 -5.22
N ALA A 19 -5.33 7.80 -4.69
CA ALA A 19 -4.66 8.86 -5.42
C ALA A 19 -3.92 8.32 -6.67
N LEU A 20 -3.29 7.16 -6.57
CA LEU A 20 -2.66 6.48 -7.70
C LEU A 20 -3.69 5.99 -8.71
N GLU A 21 -4.80 5.40 -8.26
CA GLU A 21 -5.88 4.95 -9.14
C GLU A 21 -6.56 6.11 -9.89
N ASP A 22 -6.73 7.27 -9.25
CA ASP A 22 -7.24 8.50 -9.89
C ASP A 22 -6.30 8.99 -11.01
N ALA A 23 -4.99 8.84 -10.83
CA ALA A 23 -3.98 9.09 -11.85
C ALA A 23 -3.89 8.01 -12.94
N GLY A 24 -4.74 6.97 -12.89
CA GLY A 24 -4.73 5.85 -13.83
C GLY A 24 -3.67 4.79 -13.55
N ILE A 25 -3.00 4.87 -12.40
CA ILE A 25 -1.96 3.90 -11.98
C ILE A 25 -2.63 2.81 -11.15
N THR A 26 -2.54 1.57 -11.63
CA THR A 26 -3.03 0.41 -10.86
C THR A 26 -2.17 0.21 -9.60
N ALA A 27 -2.79 0.39 -8.43
CA ALA A 27 -2.18 0.25 -7.11
C ALA A 27 -2.89 -0.80 -6.25
N PHE A 28 -2.14 -1.49 -5.40
CA PHE A 28 -2.63 -2.53 -4.49
C PHE A 28 -2.07 -2.33 -3.08
N VAL A 29 -2.90 -2.52 -2.05
CA VAL A 29 -2.48 -2.47 -0.65
C VAL A 29 -2.17 -3.88 -0.16
N PHE A 30 -0.93 -4.14 0.21
CA PHE A 30 -0.48 -5.39 0.81
C PHE A 30 -0.32 -5.24 2.31
N GLY A 31 -0.67 -6.28 3.08
CA GLY A 31 -0.47 -6.33 4.53
C GLY A 31 -1.69 -5.97 5.38
N GLU A 32 -2.82 -5.60 4.78
CA GLU A 32 -4.06 -5.28 5.52
C GLU A 32 -4.57 -6.47 6.35
N SER A 33 -4.52 -7.68 5.81
CA SER A 33 -4.96 -8.89 6.52
C SER A 33 -4.01 -9.31 7.64
N LEU A 34 -2.75 -8.86 7.60
CA LEU A 34 -1.76 -9.11 8.65
C LEU A 34 -2.02 -8.25 9.88
N LEU A 35 -2.60 -7.05 9.71
CA LEU A 35 -3.03 -6.22 10.85
C LEU A 35 -4.15 -6.89 11.65
N GLY A 36 -5.10 -7.56 10.99
CA GLY A 36 -6.17 -8.29 11.68
C GLY A 36 -5.71 -9.58 12.35
N GLY A 37 -4.66 -10.23 11.82
CA GLY A 37 -4.16 -11.52 12.31
C GLY A 37 -3.03 -11.44 13.34
N ALA A 38 -2.29 -10.32 13.40
CA ALA A 38 -1.14 -10.16 14.31
C ALA A 38 -1.53 -9.84 15.77
N GLY A 39 -2.82 -9.59 16.05
CA GLY A 39 -3.26 -9.12 17.36
C GLY A 39 -2.68 -7.74 17.69
N GLU A 40 -2.42 -7.48 18.97
CA GLU A 40 -1.89 -6.21 19.50
C GLU A 40 -0.39 -5.97 19.26
N LEU A 41 0.29 -6.89 18.56
CA LEU A 41 1.69 -6.68 18.16
C LEU A 41 1.75 -5.59 17.09
N PRO A 42 2.61 -4.58 17.25
CA PRO A 42 2.66 -3.50 16.29
C PRO A 42 3.29 -4.01 14.99
N ALA A 43 2.43 -4.25 14.01
CA ALA A 43 2.81 -4.72 12.68
C ALA A 43 3.42 -3.56 11.89
N PHE A 44 4.61 -3.11 12.29
CA PHE A 44 5.33 -2.04 11.61
C PHE A 44 5.83 -2.49 10.24
N GLY A 45 5.52 -1.70 9.21
CA GLY A 45 6.01 -1.92 7.84
C GLY A 45 5.35 -3.05 7.06
N VAL A 46 4.28 -3.66 7.58
CA VAL A 46 3.49 -4.67 6.83
C VAL A 46 2.67 -4.03 5.72
N LEU A 47 2.18 -2.80 5.94
CA LEU A 47 1.38 -2.05 4.98
C LEU A 47 2.24 -1.47 3.86
N GLN A 48 2.04 -1.96 2.65
CA GLN A 48 2.78 -1.56 1.47
C GLN A 48 1.80 -1.28 0.34
N VAL A 49 1.94 -0.13 -0.32
CA VAL A 49 1.24 0.19 -1.56
C VAL A 49 2.15 -0.19 -2.71
N CYS A 50 1.71 -1.17 -3.48
CA CYS A 50 2.44 -1.72 -4.60
C CYS A 50 1.80 -1.28 -5.91
N VAL A 51 2.62 -0.97 -6.91
CA VAL A 51 2.18 -0.63 -8.27
C VAL A 51 2.71 -1.63 -9.29
N ALA A 52 2.09 -1.64 -10.48
CA ALA A 52 2.64 -2.37 -11.61
C ALA A 52 4.05 -1.84 -11.96
N ASP A 53 4.95 -2.73 -12.38
CA ASP A 53 6.36 -2.40 -12.61
C ASP A 53 6.54 -1.25 -13.61
N VAL A 54 5.68 -1.24 -14.63
CA VAL A 54 5.63 -0.22 -15.70
C VAL A 54 5.24 1.18 -15.21
N HIS A 55 4.63 1.31 -14.04
CA HIS A 55 4.16 2.59 -13.49
C HIS A 55 5.03 3.10 -12.33
N LEU A 56 6.10 2.40 -11.95
CA LEU A 56 6.94 2.80 -10.81
C LEU A 56 7.55 4.20 -10.98
N SER A 57 7.89 4.60 -12.19
CA SER A 57 8.46 5.93 -12.48
C SER A 57 7.44 7.07 -12.40
N GLN A 58 6.14 6.76 -12.37
CA GLN A 58 5.04 7.73 -12.35
C GLN A 58 4.33 7.80 -10.98
N ALA A 59 4.64 6.87 -10.09
CA ALA A 59 4.09 6.75 -8.73
C ALA A 59 4.94 7.55 -7.73
#